data_AF-A0A386Z758-F1
#
_entry.id   AF-A0A386Z758-F1
#
_cell.length_a   1.000
_cell.length_b   1.000
_cell.length_c   1.000
_cell.angle_alpha   90.00
_cell.angle_beta   90.00
_cell.angle_gamma   90.00
#
_symmetry.space_group_name_H-M   'P 1'
#
loop_
_entity.id
_entity.type
_entity.pdbx_description
1 polymer ?
#
loop_
_entity_poly.entity_id
_entity_poly.type
_entity_poly.pdbx_seq_one_letter_code
_entity_poly.pdbx_strand_id
1 'polypeptide(L)'
;MLVLTCQILAALAVLANAVVYGTDWSVALITRSVYRDHLDDATMTISAGWGHYYGDKRMPLFGAGGVITAALALILAALAGQTAATLAAAVALAALLTWLALYVKIAKPINTAQTTAAQTGVIPPNARALQSKWDSILNTRVALQLLALAALLATLALL
;
A
#
# COMPACT_ATOMS: atom_id res chain seq x y z
N MET A 1 -15.47 -10.39 -25.01
CA MET A 1 -14.77 -9.11 -24.79
C MET A 1 -14.70 -8.75 -23.30
N LEU A 2 -15.82 -8.74 -22.57
CA LEU A 2 -15.84 -8.40 -21.12
C LEU A 2 -14.87 -9.20 -20.25
N VAL A 3 -14.83 -10.54 -20.40
CA VAL A 3 -13.93 -11.42 -19.63
C VAL A 3 -12.46 -11.09 -19.91
N LEU A 4 -12.07 -10.94 -21.18
CA LEU A 4 -10.69 -10.58 -21.56
C LEU A 4 -10.28 -9.22 -20.97
N THR A 5 -11.14 -8.19 -21.08
CA THR A 5 -10.87 -6.88 -20.48
C THR A 5 -10.75 -6.97 -18.96
N CYS A 6 -11.59 -7.80 -18.31
CA CYS A 6 -11.51 -8.06 -16.88
C CYS A 6 -10.17 -8.72 -16.49
N GLN A 7 -9.71 -9.71 -17.24
CA GLN A 7 -8.41 -10.36 -17.02
C GLN A 7 -7.25 -9.36 -17.13
N ILE A 8 -7.27 -8.50 -18.15
CA ILE A 8 -6.24 -7.45 -18.32
C ILE A 8 -6.25 -6.50 -17.11
N LEU A 9 -7.44 -6.04 -16.67
CA LEU A 9 -7.56 -5.14 -15.52
C LEU A 9 -7.12 -5.81 -14.22
N ALA A 10 -7.49 -7.06 -13.99
CA ALA A 10 -7.06 -7.82 -12.82
C ALA A 10 -5.54 -8.03 -12.83
N ALA A 11 -4.93 -8.32 -13.98
CA ALA A 11 -3.47 -8.42 -14.11
C ALA A 11 -2.77 -7.08 -13.82
N LEU A 12 -3.29 -5.96 -14.34
CA LEU A 12 -2.77 -4.63 -14.02
C LEU A 12 -2.91 -4.31 -12.52
N ALA A 13 -4.01 -4.70 -11.89
CA ALA A 13 -4.21 -4.55 -10.46
C ALA A 13 -3.18 -5.37 -9.65
N VAL A 14 -2.89 -6.61 -10.07
CA VAL A 14 -1.84 -7.45 -9.45
C VAL A 14 -0.47 -6.76 -9.56
N LEU A 15 -0.09 -6.33 -10.76
CA LEU A 15 1.23 -5.70 -11.00
C LEU A 15 1.39 -4.41 -10.20
N ALA A 16 0.37 -3.55 -10.18
CA ALA A 16 0.41 -2.31 -9.43
C ALA A 16 0.52 -2.55 -7.91
N ASN A 17 -0.27 -3.46 -7.37
CA ASN A 17 -0.25 -3.77 -5.93
C ASN A 17 0.98 -4.59 -5.52
N ALA A 18 1.61 -5.34 -6.43
CA ALA A 18 2.87 -6.03 -6.15
C ALA A 18 4.00 -5.05 -5.82
N VAL A 19 4.03 -3.87 -6.48
CA VAL A 19 4.97 -2.79 -6.14
C VAL A 19 4.74 -2.29 -4.71
N VAL A 20 3.47 -2.11 -4.33
CA VAL A 20 3.08 -1.66 -2.98
C VAL A 20 3.43 -2.72 -1.94
N TYR A 21 3.10 -3.99 -2.20
CA TYR A 21 3.38 -5.12 -1.32
C TYR A 21 4.87 -5.31 -1.09
N GLY A 22 5.68 -5.25 -2.15
CA GLY A 22 7.14 -5.32 -2.07
C GLY A 22 7.72 -4.15 -1.26
N THR A 23 7.16 -2.94 -1.41
CA THR A 23 7.56 -1.77 -0.63
C THR A 23 7.25 -1.96 0.86
N ASP A 24 6.02 -2.35 1.19
CA ASP A 24 5.61 -2.60 2.59
C ASP A 24 6.49 -3.72 3.21
N TRP A 25 6.81 -4.78 2.48
CA TRP A 25 7.71 -5.83 2.94
C TRP A 25 9.16 -5.38 3.13
N SER A 26 9.71 -4.63 2.17
CA SER A 26 11.06 -4.07 2.30
C SER A 26 11.19 -3.26 3.58
N VAL A 27 10.15 -2.47 3.90
CA VAL A 27 10.17 -1.70 5.15
C VAL A 27 9.99 -2.62 6.37
N ALA A 28 9.10 -3.62 6.29
CA ALA A 28 8.80 -4.51 7.41
C ALA A 28 9.96 -5.41 7.83
N LEU A 29 10.71 -5.92 6.85
CA LEU A 29 11.80 -6.86 7.08
C LEU A 29 13.15 -6.18 7.28
N ILE A 30 13.38 -5.06 6.60
CA ILE A 30 14.72 -4.45 6.52
C ILE A 30 14.71 -3.08 7.20
N THR A 31 14.01 -2.12 6.60
CA THR A 31 14.13 -0.70 6.99
C THR A 31 13.72 -0.45 8.44
N ARG A 32 12.69 -1.15 8.94
CA ARG A 32 12.22 -1.02 10.33
C ARG A 32 13.33 -1.33 11.34
N SER A 33 14.09 -2.41 11.13
CA SER A 33 15.20 -2.77 12.01
C SER A 33 16.35 -1.79 11.89
N VAL A 34 16.68 -1.34 10.68
CA VAL A 34 17.68 -0.28 10.49
C VAL A 34 17.31 0.97 11.30
N TYR A 35 16.07 1.43 11.18
CA TYR A 35 15.59 2.64 11.86
C TYR A 35 15.55 2.49 13.37
N ARG A 36 15.08 1.33 13.85
CA ARG A 36 14.91 1.07 15.29
C ARG A 36 16.24 0.81 15.99
N ASP A 37 17.08 -0.01 15.40
CA ASP A 37 18.19 -0.66 16.11
C ASP A 37 19.53 0.05 15.88
N HIS A 38 19.63 0.88 14.83
CA HIS A 38 20.92 1.44 14.39
C HIS A 38 20.95 2.95 14.15
N LEU A 39 19.81 3.60 13.92
CA LEU A 39 19.77 5.04 13.64
C LEU A 39 19.37 5.86 14.86
N ASP A 40 20.06 6.98 15.08
CA ASP A 40 19.61 8.01 16.00
C ASP A 40 18.32 8.71 15.48
N ASP A 41 17.66 9.48 16.34
CA ASP A 41 16.38 10.11 16.03
C ASP A 41 16.45 11.08 14.84
N ALA A 42 17.57 11.79 14.69
CA ALA A 42 17.77 12.73 13.60
C ALA A 42 17.93 12.01 12.26
N THR A 43 18.86 11.05 12.18
CA THR A 43 19.17 10.28 10.97
C THR A 43 17.97 9.47 10.51
N MET A 44 17.25 8.82 11.45
CA MET A 44 16.00 8.12 11.16
C MET A 44 14.94 9.07 10.59
N THR A 45 14.74 10.24 11.21
CA THR A 45 13.73 11.21 10.76
C THR A 45 14.02 11.74 9.36
N ILE A 46 15.28 12.07 9.06
CA ILE A 46 15.67 12.56 7.74
C ILE A 46 15.51 11.46 6.68
N SER A 47 15.97 10.24 6.96
CA SER A 47 15.84 9.11 6.04
C SER A 47 14.38 8.76 5.76
N ALA A 48 13.57 8.62 6.83
CA ALA A 48 12.13 8.36 6.71
C ALA A 48 11.41 9.50 5.98
N GLY A 49 11.71 10.75 6.32
CA GLY A 49 11.10 11.93 5.71
C GLY A 49 11.33 12.02 4.20
N TRP A 50 12.56 11.81 3.72
CA TRP A 50 12.83 11.77 2.27
C TRP A 50 12.19 10.56 1.59
N GLY A 51 12.20 9.40 2.26
CA GLY A 51 11.48 8.21 1.79
C GLY A 51 9.99 8.48 1.61
N HIS A 52 9.36 9.13 2.59
CA HIS A 52 7.95 9.52 2.55
C HIS A 52 7.65 10.60 1.51
N TYR A 53 8.53 11.60 1.34
CA TYR A 53 8.39 12.62 0.30
C TYR A 53 8.29 11.99 -1.10
N TYR A 54 9.24 11.12 -1.45
CA TYR A 54 9.21 10.46 -2.75
C TYR A 54 8.13 9.38 -2.85
N GLY A 55 7.85 8.68 -1.75
CA GLY A 55 6.76 7.71 -1.65
C GLY A 55 5.41 8.37 -1.96
N ASP A 56 5.07 9.44 -1.26
CA ASP A 56 3.81 10.17 -1.45
C ASP A 56 3.68 10.78 -2.87
N LYS A 57 4.81 11.11 -3.52
CA LYS A 57 4.82 11.66 -4.87
C LYS A 57 4.70 10.59 -5.97
N ARG A 58 5.26 9.40 -5.76
CA ARG A 58 5.43 8.38 -6.81
C ARG A 58 4.50 7.19 -6.66
N MET A 59 4.18 6.79 -5.41
CA MET A 59 3.32 5.64 -5.13
C MET A 59 1.85 5.81 -5.50
N PRO A 60 1.24 7.02 -5.62
CA PRO A 60 -0.16 7.12 -6.05
C PRO A 60 -0.45 6.45 -7.40
N LEU A 61 0.52 6.44 -8.33
CA LEU A 61 0.39 5.72 -9.60
C LEU A 61 0.09 4.23 -9.38
N PHE A 62 0.79 3.60 -8.43
CA PHE A 62 0.63 2.18 -8.11
C PHE A 62 -0.54 1.93 -7.16
N GLY A 63 -0.63 2.68 -6.06
CA GLY A 63 -1.67 2.51 -5.06
C GLY A 63 -3.07 2.85 -5.59
N ALA A 64 -3.27 4.07 -6.11
CA ALA A 64 -4.57 4.45 -6.65
C ALA A 64 -4.87 3.71 -7.96
N GLY A 65 -3.87 3.53 -8.83
CA GLY A 65 -4.02 2.75 -10.07
C GLY A 65 -4.44 1.30 -9.79
N GLY A 66 -3.84 0.65 -8.79
CA GLY A 66 -4.20 -0.69 -8.35
C GLY A 66 -5.62 -0.80 -7.79
N VAL A 67 -6.07 0.20 -7.01
CA VAL A 67 -7.46 0.26 -6.51
C VAL A 67 -8.46 0.43 -7.66
N ILE A 68 -8.20 1.36 -8.57
CA ILE A 68 -9.09 1.66 -9.70
C ILE A 68 -9.22 0.44 -10.62
N THR A 69 -8.10 -0.19 -10.98
CA THR A 69 -8.10 -1.38 -11.84
C THR A 69 -8.79 -2.57 -11.16
N ALA A 70 -8.61 -2.77 -9.86
CA ALA A 70 -9.35 -3.79 -9.10
C ALA A 70 -10.87 -3.53 -9.09
N ALA A 71 -11.30 -2.28 -8.90
CA ALA A 71 -12.71 -1.90 -8.93
C ALA A 71 -13.34 -2.12 -10.31
N LEU A 72 -12.64 -1.76 -11.38
CA LEU A 72 -13.10 -2.02 -12.75
C LEU A 72 -13.17 -3.53 -13.04
N ALA A 73 -12.18 -4.32 -12.59
CA ALA A 73 -12.22 -5.77 -12.73
C ALA A 73 -13.44 -6.38 -12.02
N LEU A 74 -13.73 -5.95 -10.78
CA LEU A 74 -14.94 -6.35 -10.05
C LEU A 74 -16.23 -6.07 -10.83
N ILE A 75 -16.38 -4.84 -11.36
CA ILE A 75 -17.56 -4.45 -12.12
C ILE A 75 -17.70 -5.32 -13.37
N LEU A 76 -16.62 -5.54 -14.12
CA LEU A 76 -16.68 -6.35 -15.34
C LEU A 76 -16.94 -7.84 -15.05
N ALA A 77 -16.40 -8.40 -13.95
CA ALA A 77 -16.69 -9.76 -13.53
C ALA A 77 -18.18 -9.94 -13.22
N ALA A 78 -18.77 -8.97 -12.53
CA ALA A 78 -20.20 -8.98 -12.21
C ALA A 78 -21.06 -8.88 -13.48
N LEU A 79 -20.74 -7.95 -14.38
CA LEU A 79 -21.45 -7.79 -15.67
C LEU A 79 -21.30 -9.02 -16.58
N ALA A 80 -20.19 -9.76 -16.47
CA ALA A 80 -19.96 -10.99 -17.20
C ALA A 80 -20.64 -12.23 -16.56
N GLY A 81 -21.30 -12.07 -15.40
CA GLY A 81 -21.96 -13.18 -14.69
C GLY A 81 -21.00 -14.11 -13.94
N GLN A 82 -19.73 -13.71 -13.75
CA GLN A 82 -18.71 -14.54 -13.10
C GLN A 82 -18.79 -14.40 -11.57
N THR A 83 -19.71 -15.12 -10.93
CA THR A 83 -20.01 -14.97 -9.49
C THR A 83 -18.77 -15.20 -8.60
N ALA A 84 -18.02 -16.27 -8.83
CA ALA A 84 -16.85 -16.59 -8.01
C ALA A 84 -15.74 -15.53 -8.16
N ALA A 85 -15.44 -15.12 -9.40
CA ALA A 85 -14.47 -14.05 -9.67
C ALA A 85 -14.91 -12.70 -9.09
N THR A 86 -16.21 -12.40 -9.11
CA THR A 86 -16.81 -11.20 -8.52
C THR A 86 -16.58 -11.15 -7.02
N LEU A 87 -16.84 -12.25 -6.30
CA LEU A 87 -16.62 -12.33 -4.86
C LEU A 87 -15.14 -12.16 -4.51
N ALA A 88 -14.25 -12.82 -5.25
CA ALA A 88 -12.80 -12.67 -5.07
C ALA A 88 -12.35 -11.21 -5.30
N ALA A 89 -12.83 -10.56 -6.37
CA ALA A 89 -12.49 -9.18 -6.67
C ALA A 89 -13.04 -8.20 -5.61
N ALA A 90 -14.20 -8.50 -5.02
CA ALA A 90 -14.78 -7.72 -3.93
C ALA A 90 -13.94 -7.81 -2.65
N VAL A 91 -13.44 -9.00 -2.30
CA VAL A 91 -12.50 -9.19 -1.19
C VAL A 91 -11.22 -8.40 -1.41
N ALA A 92 -10.66 -8.46 -2.63
CA ALA A 92 -9.48 -7.69 -2.98
C ALA A 92 -9.72 -6.18 -2.80
N LEU A 93 -10.82 -5.66 -3.35
CA LEU A 93 -11.14 -4.24 -3.26
C LEU A 93 -11.35 -3.80 -1.79
N ALA A 94 -12.05 -4.59 -0.97
CA ALA A 94 -12.25 -4.29 0.44
C ALA A 94 -10.92 -4.22 1.22
N ALA A 95 -10.01 -5.15 0.95
CA ALA A 95 -8.66 -5.15 1.54
C ALA A 95 -7.87 -3.90 1.13
N LEU A 96 -7.89 -3.54 -0.17
CA LEU A 96 -7.21 -2.35 -0.69
C LEU A 96 -7.78 -1.03 -0.13
N LEU A 97 -9.11 -0.94 0.02
CA LEU A 97 -9.76 0.24 0.60
C LEU A 97 -9.42 0.38 2.09
N THR A 98 -9.33 -0.73 2.82
CA THR A 98 -8.90 -0.75 4.22
C THR A 98 -7.43 -0.34 4.34
N TRP A 99 -6.57 -0.87 3.46
CA TRP A 99 -5.16 -0.46 3.37
C TRP A 99 -5.01 1.04 3.10
N LEU A 100 -5.83 1.59 2.19
CA LEU A 100 -5.84 3.01 1.86
C LEU A 100 -6.34 3.86 3.02
N ALA A 101 -7.34 3.39 3.76
CA ALA A 101 -7.83 4.07 4.95
C ALA A 101 -6.74 4.15 6.04
N LEU A 102 -5.95 3.10 6.24
CA LEU A 102 -4.78 3.13 7.14
C LEU A 102 -3.74 4.16 6.67
N TYR A 103 -3.49 4.23 5.37
CA TYR A 103 -2.60 5.25 4.81
C TYR A 103 -3.11 6.66 5.11
N VAL A 104 -4.35 6.98 4.73
CA VAL A 104 -4.89 8.35 4.87
C VAL A 104 -4.99 8.77 6.35
N LYS A 105 -5.44 7.87 7.23
CA LYS A 105 -5.72 8.21 8.63
C LYS A 105 -4.48 8.19 9.53
N ILE A 106 -3.49 7.36 9.22
CA ILE A 106 -2.35 7.12 10.11
C ILE A 106 -1.03 7.47 9.45
N ALA A 107 -0.72 6.86 8.29
CA ALA A 107 0.59 7.05 7.66
C ALA A 107 0.76 8.47 7.12
N LYS A 108 -0.21 9.00 6.36
CA LYS A 108 -0.10 10.28 5.66
C LYS A 108 0.19 11.48 6.59
N PRO A 109 -0.46 11.62 7.76
CA PRO A 109 -0.07 12.67 8.72
C PRO A 109 1.37 12.53 9.22
N ILE A 110 1.83 11.30 9.49
CA ILE A 110 3.20 11.04 9.96
C ILE A 110 4.22 11.30 8.85
N ASN A 111 3.94 10.80 7.63
CA ASN A 111 4.72 11.06 6.42
C ASN A 111 4.92 12.57 6.21
N THR A 112 3.85 13.36 6.41
CA THR A 112 3.90 14.82 6.28
C THR A 112 4.81 15.44 7.33
N ALA A 113 4.67 15.05 8.61
CA ALA A 113 5.52 15.56 9.68
C ALA A 113 7.01 15.24 9.45
N GLN A 114 7.33 13.99 9.08
CA GLN A 114 8.71 13.58 8.81
C GLN A 114 9.25 14.21 7.52
N THR A 115 8.42 14.39 6.49
CA THR A 115 8.81 15.14 5.27
C THR A 115 9.18 16.58 5.60
N THR A 116 8.36 17.26 6.40
CA THR A 116 8.66 18.64 6.84
C THR A 116 9.95 18.68 7.65
N ALA A 117 10.17 17.73 8.56
CA ALA A 117 11.42 17.63 9.32
C ALA A 117 12.63 17.43 8.39
N ALA A 118 12.51 16.57 7.37
CA ALA A 118 13.56 16.36 6.38
C ALA A 118 13.88 17.58 5.52
N GLN A 119 12.87 18.37 5.17
CA GLN A 119 13.03 19.58 4.36
C GLN A 119 13.57 20.77 5.15
N THR A 120 13.26 20.85 6.44
CA THR A 120 13.63 22.00 7.30
C THR A 120 14.86 21.73 8.17
N GLY A 121 15.23 20.47 8.37
CA GLY A 121 16.26 20.06 9.32
C GLY A 121 15.82 20.10 10.79
N VAL A 122 14.57 20.50 11.07
CA VAL A 122 14.04 20.58 12.44
C VAL A 122 13.47 19.23 12.84
N ILE A 123 14.16 18.53 13.75
CA ILE A 123 13.76 17.20 14.23
C ILE A 123 12.69 17.33 15.32
N PRO A 124 11.52 16.69 15.19
CA PRO A 124 10.49 16.72 16.22
C PRO A 124 10.97 16.08 17.53
N PRO A 125 10.62 16.63 18.71
CA PRO A 125 11.02 16.06 20.00
C PRO A 125 10.43 14.66 20.26
N ASN A 126 9.39 14.29 19.50
CA ASN A 126 8.73 12.99 19.56
C ASN A 126 9.04 12.11 18.32
N ALA A 127 10.17 12.33 17.65
CA ALA A 127 10.58 11.59 16.44
C ALA A 127 10.42 10.07 16.57
N ARG A 128 10.95 9.47 17.65
CA ARG A 128 10.85 8.02 17.88
C ARG A 128 9.41 7.53 18.06
N ALA A 129 8.55 8.34 18.70
CA ALA A 129 7.14 8.00 18.88
C ALA A 129 6.37 8.09 17.56
N LEU A 130 6.69 9.06 16.69
CA LEU A 130 6.13 9.15 15.35
C LEU A 130 6.48 7.91 14.50
N GLN A 131 7.76 7.53 14.47
CA GLN A 131 8.19 6.35 13.73
C GLN A 131 7.58 5.07 14.29
N SER A 132 7.53 4.91 15.62
CA SER A 132 6.93 3.72 16.25
C SER A 132 5.43 3.60 15.92
N LYS A 133 4.71 4.72 15.86
CA LYS A 133 3.30 4.75 15.45
C LYS A 133 3.16 4.36 13.97
N TRP A 134 4.04 4.82 13.11
CA TRP A 134 4.06 4.43 11.70
C TRP A 134 4.34 2.93 11.52
N ASP A 135 5.33 2.41 12.23
CA ASP A 135 5.70 0.99 12.18
C ASP A 135 4.58 0.08 12.71
N SER A 136 3.75 0.57 13.62
CA SER A 136 2.70 -0.23 14.28
C SER A 136 1.65 -0.80 13.31
N ILE A 137 1.42 -0.13 12.17
CA ILE A 137 0.44 -0.56 11.17
C ILE A 137 1.05 -1.42 10.06
N LEU A 138 2.37 -1.60 10.05
CA LEU A 138 3.09 -2.14 8.91
C LEU A 138 2.74 -3.61 8.65
N ASN A 139 2.67 -4.43 9.69
CA ASN A 139 2.27 -5.84 9.56
C ASN A 139 0.83 -5.96 9.03
N THR A 140 -0.08 -5.09 9.48
CA THR A 140 -1.47 -5.04 8.99
C THR A 140 -1.52 -4.65 7.52
N ARG A 141 -0.71 -3.67 7.10
CA ARG A 141 -0.62 -3.26 5.69
C ARG A 141 -0.11 -4.39 4.80
N VAL A 142 0.95 -5.08 5.24
CA VAL A 142 1.47 -6.27 4.55
C VAL A 142 0.41 -7.35 4.43
N ALA A 143 -0.32 -7.66 5.50
CA ALA A 143 -1.39 -8.66 5.48
C ALA A 143 -2.54 -8.29 4.53
N LEU A 144 -2.97 -7.02 4.52
CA LEU A 144 -4.00 -6.53 3.61
C LEU A 144 -3.56 -6.60 2.15
N GLN A 145 -2.30 -6.28 1.85
CA GLN A 145 -1.76 -6.40 0.50
C GLN A 145 -1.60 -7.86 0.06
N LEU A 146 -1.18 -8.76 0.97
CA LEU A 146 -1.18 -10.20 0.70
C LEU A 146 -2.58 -10.71 0.36
N LEU A 147 -3.57 -10.34 1.17
CA LEU A 147 -4.97 -10.72 0.94
C LEU A 147 -5.47 -10.17 -0.41
N ALA A 148 -5.17 -8.91 -0.72
CA ALA A 148 -5.55 -8.29 -1.98
C ALA A 148 -4.94 -9.02 -3.19
N LEU A 149 -3.63 -9.30 -3.15
CA LEU A 149 -2.94 -10.02 -4.23
C LEU A 149 -3.46 -11.45 -4.39
N ALA A 150 -3.64 -12.19 -3.30
CA ALA A 150 -4.18 -13.54 -3.34
C ALA A 150 -5.61 -13.56 -3.94
N ALA A 151 -6.44 -12.60 -3.53
CA ALA A 151 -7.80 -12.46 -4.04
C ALA A 151 -7.84 -12.04 -5.52
N LEU A 152 -6.96 -11.12 -5.97
CA LEU A 152 -6.84 -10.74 -7.38
C LEU A 152 -6.33 -11.89 -8.27
N LEU A 153 -5.38 -12.68 -7.76
CA LEU A 153 -4.92 -13.90 -8.45
C LEU A 153 -6.02 -14.95 -8.52
N ALA A 154 -6.83 -15.11 -7.46
CA ALA A 154 -8.02 -15.95 -7.48
C ALA A 154 -9.06 -15.43 -8.49
N THR A 155 -9.29 -14.11 -8.57
CA THR A 155 -10.13 -13.51 -9.61
C THR A 155 -9.65 -13.93 -11.01
N LEU A 156 -8.35 -13.80 -11.30
CA LEU A 156 -7.78 -14.23 -12.59
C LEU A 156 -8.01 -15.72 -12.87
N ALA A 157 -7.87 -16.58 -11.87
CA ALA A 157 -8.06 -18.02 -12.01
C ALA A 157 -9.54 -18.43 -12.18
N LEU A 158 -10.48 -17.57 -11.79
CA LEU A 158 -11.93 -17.82 -11.78
C LEU A 158 -12.70 -17.09 -12.90
N LEU A 159 -12.02 -16.28 -13.72
CA LEU A 159 -12.58 -15.51 -14.85
C LEU A 159 -12.66 -16.33 -16.14
#